data_AF-A0A945WL26-F1
#
_entry.id   AF-A0A945WL26-F1
#
_cell.length_a   1.000
_cell.length_b   1.000
_cell.length_c   1.000
_cell.angle_alpha   90.00
_cell.angle_beta   90.00
_cell.angle_gamma   90.00
#
_symmetry.space_group_name_H-M   'P 1'
#
loop_
_entity.id
_entity.type
_entity.pdbx_description
1 polymer ?
#
loop_
_entity_poly.entity_id
_entity_poly.type
_entity_poly.pdbx_seq_one_letter_code
_entity_poly.pdbx_strand_id
1 'polypeptide(L)' 'MSSLSGFDELLVGFGQTLRQAGLSIGSDDILTFCSGVSHLDITDLMNVYWAGRATLVRRNDHVPIYNVVFQEYFLDIHET' A
#
# COMPACT_ATOMS: atom_id res chain seq x y z
N MET A 1 -10.78 -9.03 -18.97
CA MET A 1 -10.42 -7.99 -17.98
C MET A 1 -11.16 -8.38 -16.71
N SER A 2 -10.50 -9.02 -15.75
CA SER A 2 -11.16 -9.34 -14.47
C SER A 2 -11.60 -8.03 -13.82
N SER A 3 -12.85 -7.96 -13.38
CA SER A 3 -13.28 -6.86 -12.52
C SER A 3 -12.37 -6.83 -11.31
N LEU A 4 -11.79 -5.66 -10.99
CA LEU A 4 -11.07 -5.46 -9.74
C LEU A 4 -12.01 -5.87 -8.61
N SER A 5 -11.54 -6.73 -7.71
CA SER A 5 -12.27 -6.97 -6.47
C SER A 5 -12.24 -5.69 -5.62
N GLY A 6 -13.19 -5.50 -4.69
CA GLY A 6 -13.15 -4.34 -3.79
C GLY A 6 -11.83 -4.24 -3.01
N PHE A 7 -11.13 -5.36 -2.84
CA PHE A 7 -9.80 -5.40 -2.26
C PHE A 7 -8.73 -4.83 -3.21
N ASP A 8 -8.78 -5.14 -4.51
CA ASP A 8 -7.84 -4.56 -5.47
C ASP A 8 -8.02 -3.03 -5.58
N GLU A 9 -9.27 -2.54 -5.52
CA GLU A 9 -9.56 -1.10 -5.47
C GLU A 9 -8.98 -0.44 -4.22
N LEU A 10 -9.08 -1.10 -3.07
CA LEU A 10 -8.47 -0.66 -1.82
C LEU A 10 -6.94 -0.55 -1.91
N LEU A 11 -6.28 -1.57 -2.48
CA LEU A 11 -4.81 -1.57 -2.65
C LEU A 11 -4.34 -0.48 -3.63
N VAL A 12 -5.08 -0.30 -4.74
CA VAL A 12 -4.82 0.78 -5.71
C VAL A 12 -5.00 2.14 -5.04
N GLY A 13 -6.07 2.31 -4.25
CA GLY A 13 -6.34 3.53 -3.49
C GLY A 13 -5.22 3.86 -2.51
N PHE A 14 -4.75 2.87 -1.75
CA PHE A 14 -3.61 3.04 -0.84
C PHE A 14 -2.36 3.56 -1.58
N GLY A 15 -2.03 2.97 -2.72
CA GLY A 15 -0.89 3.42 -3.52
C GLY A 15 -1.06 4.83 -4.11
N GLN A 16 -2.30 5.24 -4.42
CA GLN A 16 -2.60 6.63 -4.79
C GLN A 16 -2.40 7.59 -3.62
N THR A 17 -2.82 7.22 -2.41
CA THR A 17 -2.61 8.03 -1.20
C THR A 17 -1.12 8.22 -0.91
N LEU A 18 -0.31 7.16 -1.02
CA LEU A 18 1.15 7.26 -0.90
C LEU A 18 1.76 8.20 -1.95
N ARG A 19 1.25 8.17 -3.19
CA ARG A 19 1.66 9.10 -4.24
C ARG A 19 1.35 10.56 -3.87
N GLN A 20 0.16 10.82 -3.33
CA GLN A 20 -0.24 12.14 -2.85
C GLN A 20 0.62 12.62 -1.67
N ALA A 21 1.07 11.69 -0.81
CA ALA A 21 2.01 11.95 0.28
C ALA A 21 3.48 12.16 -0.18
N GLY A 22 3.76 12.11 -1.48
CA GLY A 22 5.07 12.44 -2.06
C GLY A 22 5.94 11.23 -2.39
N LEU A 23 5.47 9.99 -2.20
CA LEU A 23 6.22 8.82 -2.68
C LEU A 23 6.11 8.71 -4.20
N SER A 24 7.22 8.37 -4.86
CA SER A 24 7.24 8.08 -6.29
C SER A 24 6.67 6.70 -6.58
N ILE A 25 5.35 6.58 -6.64
CA ILE A 25 4.64 5.34 -6.94
C ILE A 25 4.18 5.35 -8.39
N GLY A 26 4.65 4.42 -9.23
CA GLY A 26 4.19 4.20 -10.61
C GLY A 26 3.15 3.09 -10.74
N SER A 27 2.57 2.91 -11.93
CA SER A 27 1.58 1.85 -12.16
C SER A 27 2.18 0.44 -11.98
N ASP A 28 3.43 0.24 -12.41
CA ASP A 28 4.13 -1.04 -12.23
C ASP A 28 4.40 -1.35 -10.75
N ASP A 29 4.62 -0.33 -9.91
CA ASP A 29 4.78 -0.51 -8.47
C ASP A 29 3.47 -1.03 -7.85
N ILE A 30 2.32 -0.48 -8.28
CA ILE A 30 1.00 -0.94 -7.84
C ILE A 30 0.75 -2.38 -8.28
N LEU A 31 1.04 -2.72 -9.54
CA LEU A 31 0.89 -4.10 -10.02
C LEU A 31 1.76 -5.07 -9.23
N THR A 32 3.00 -4.69 -8.94
CA THR A 32 3.93 -5.49 -8.13
C THR A 32 3.40 -5.67 -6.70
N PHE A 33 2.87 -4.60 -6.10
CA PHE A 33 2.26 -4.64 -4.77
C PHE A 33 1.03 -5.56 -4.73
N CYS A 34 0.06 -5.36 -5.62
CA CYS A 34 -1.15 -6.19 -5.69
C CYS A 34 -0.80 -7.66 -5.95
N SER A 35 0.16 -7.94 -6.84
CA SER A 35 0.65 -9.29 -7.07
C SER A 35 1.28 -9.88 -5.80
N GLY A 36 2.11 -9.11 -5.09
CA GLY A 36 2.74 -9.55 -3.84
C GLY A 36 1.72 -9.91 -2.76
N VAL A 37 0.71 -9.05 -2.57
CA VAL A 37 -0.37 -9.29 -1.59
C VAL A 37 -1.21 -10.52 -1.95
N SER A 38 -1.44 -10.79 -3.24
CA SER A 38 -2.23 -11.95 -3.68
C SER A 38 -1.59 -13.31 -3.34
N HIS A 39 -0.31 -13.32 -2.97
CA HIS A 39 0.40 -14.51 -2.48
C HIS A 39 0.38 -14.68 -0.96
N LEU A 40 -0.23 -13.76 -0.22
CA LEU A 40 -0.29 -13.75 1.24
C LEU A 40 -1.72 -13.93 1.75
N ASP A 41 -1.86 -14.16 3.06
CA ASP A 41 -3.16 -14.07 3.72
C ASP A 41 -3.58 -12.61 3.83
N ILE A 42 -4.54 -12.21 3.00
CA ILE A 42 -5.07 -10.85 2.90
C ILE A 42 -5.89 -10.42 4.12
N THR A 43 -6.31 -11.38 4.96
CA THR A 43 -7.05 -11.09 6.19
C THR A 43 -6.12 -10.63 7.32
N ASP A 44 -4.83 -10.90 7.19
CA ASP A 44 -3.80 -10.37 8.07
C ASP A 44 -3.25 -9.05 7.50
N LEU A 45 -3.61 -7.95 8.14
CA LEU A 45 -3.18 -6.61 7.74
C LEU A 45 -1.66 -6.45 7.76
N MET A 46 -0.93 -7.22 8.58
CA MET A 46 0.54 -7.16 8.60
C MET A 46 1.16 -7.72 7.32
N ASN A 47 0.49 -8.66 6.64
CA ASN A 47 0.94 -9.13 5.34
C ASN A 47 0.84 -8.01 4.29
N VAL A 48 -0.25 -7.23 4.31
CA VAL A 48 -0.42 -6.07 3.43
C VAL A 48 0.63 -5.01 3.72
N TYR A 49 0.88 -4.73 5.00
CA TYR A 49 1.92 -3.79 5.45
C TYR A 49 3.30 -4.17 4.93
N TRP A 50 3.73 -5.42 5.13
CA TRP A 50 5.07 -5.84 4.73
C TRP A 50 5.21 -5.97 3.21
N ALA A 51 4.17 -6.45 2.50
CA ALA A 51 4.16 -6.47 1.04
C ALA A 51 4.28 -5.06 0.46
N GLY A 52 3.51 -4.10 0.98
CA GLY A 52 3.57 -2.71 0.54
C GLY A 52 4.92 -2.08 0.85
N ARG A 53 5.46 -2.27 2.06
CA ARG A 53 6.80 -1.75 2.41
C ARG A 53 7.89 -2.34 1.49
N ALA A 54 7.83 -3.64 1.19
CA ALA A 54 8.82 -4.30 0.34
C ALA A 54 8.77 -3.88 -1.14
N THR A 55 7.59 -3.50 -1.64
CA THR A 55 7.38 -3.23 -3.08
C THR A 55 7.31 -1.74 -3.41
N LEU A 56 6.82 -0.90 -2.49
CA LEU A 56 6.56 0.53 -2.72
C LEU A 56 7.62 1.45 -2.13
N VAL A 57 8.42 0.98 -1.16
CA VAL A 57 9.41 1.81 -0.45
C VAL A 57 10.82 1.50 -0.95
N ARG A 58 11.32 2.37 -1.84
CA ARG A 58 12.66 2.22 -2.45
C ARG A 58 13.78 2.93 -1.69
N ARG A 59 13.44 3.81 -0.76
CA ARG A 59 14.39 4.63 0.00
C ARG A 59 14.04 4.60 1.48
N ASN A 60 15.06 4.59 2.34
CA ASN A 60 14.88 4.48 3.78
C ASN A 60 14.14 5.69 4.39
N ASP A 61 14.37 6.89 3.84
CA ASP A 61 13.69 8.13 4.22
C ASP A 61 12.18 8.14 3.93
N HIS A 62 11.69 7.24 3.09
CA HIS A 62 10.25 7.08 2.82
C HIS A 62 9.54 6.16 3.83
N VAL A 63 10.28 5.41 4.66
CA VAL A 63 9.68 4.49 5.65
C VAL A 63 8.78 5.22 6.65
N PRO A 64 9.16 6.39 7.22
CA PRO A 64 8.26 7.13 8.10
C PRO A 64 6.95 7.55 7.43
N ILE A 65 7.01 8.07 6.21
CA ILE A 65 5.82 8.48 5.45
C ILE A 65 4.92 7.27 5.15
N TYR A 66 5.52 6.16 4.73
CA TYR A 66 4.79 4.91 4.51
C TYR A 66 4.03 4.44 5.76
N ASN A 67 4.68 4.49 6.93
CA ASN A 67 4.06 4.06 8.18
C ASN A 67 2.85 4.93 8.55
N VAL A 68 2.99 6.24 8.50
CA VAL A 68 1.91 7.19 8.82
C VAL A 68 0.73 6.99 7.87
N VAL A 69 0.99 7.00 6.56
CA VAL A 69 -0.08 6.82 5.57
C VAL A 69 -0.75 5.46 5.68
N PHE A 70 -0.01 4.40 6.02
CA PHE A 70 -0.60 3.08 6.26
C PHE A 70 -1.54 3.09 7.47
N GLN A 71 -1.11 3.70 8.58
CA GLN A 71 -1.92 3.83 9.79
C GLN A 71 -3.18 4.66 9.54
N GLU A 72 -3.06 5.81 8.88
CA GLU A 72 -4.20 6.65 8.53
C GLU A 72 -5.17 5.92 7.58
N TYR A 73 -4.65 5.25 6.55
CA TYR A 73 -5.48 4.66 5.50
C TYR A 73 -6.22 3.38 5.92
N PHE A 74 -5.55 2.49 6.67
CA PHE A 74 -6.12 1.18 7.04
C PHE A 74 -6.64 1.11 8.48
N LEU A 75 -6.16 1.96 9.38
CA LEU A 75 -6.50 1.93 10.80
C LEU A 75 -7.30 3.16 11.26
N ASP A 76 -7.52 4.16 10.38
CA ASP A 76 -8.19 5.43 10.72
C ASP A 76 -7.53 6.15 11.91
N ILE A 77 -6.22 5.97 12.06
CA ILE A 77 -5.43 6.61 13.12
C ILE A 77 -4.93 7.94 12.57
N HIS A 78 -5.52 9.03 13.02
CA HIS A 78 -5.02 10.38 12.78
C HIS A 78 -4.28 10.88 14.03
N GLU A 79 -3.00 11.25 13.91
CA GLU A 79 -2.34 11.99 15.01
C GLU A 79 -3.10 13.31 15.20
N THR A 80 -3.66 13.50 16.41
CA THR A 80 -4.51 14.65 16.79
C THR A 80 -3.68 15.88 17.13
#